data_AF-A0A5C5ZJG6-F1
#
_entry.id   AF-A0A5C5ZJG6-F1
#
_cell.length_a   1.000
_cell.length_b   1.000
_cell.length_c   1.000
_cell.angle_alpha   90.00
_cell.angle_beta   90.00
_cell.angle_gamma   90.00
#
_symmetry.space_group_name_H-M   'P 1'
#
loop_
_entity.id
_entity.type
_entity.pdbx_description
1 polymer ?
#
loop_
_entity_poly.entity_id
_entity_poly.type
_entity_poly.pdbx_seq_one_letter_code
_entity_poly.pdbx_strand_id
1 'polypeptide(L)'
;MPWRGDPIQQRALRTMTPPLCRWLPILALLTSPFAATSRAPAAAFDLLGDALPFSGATLHVEPYAAMPAGFDKIIGMTYRPDDSRMYVTTNQGTVFAIDELGSGEREATPWFDARAAVLAATGRSMNDVTSQRGLQSVAFHPEFGDASAPGYGKLYTTMLEDRPDNPGASEFKYLGNSTHSYVTADGVLAEWTYDFGAGGVATNSYRELFRVNMPNYDHPIKMASFNPHATPGDEDYGLLYMTHGDSNNQDSRNDDPQDRGDLMGKMIRINPLESGTDRYTIPPTNPFAESQDPDVLKEVYAYGFRNPHTFSFNPDDQGNTHILVGDIGRDNIEEVNLVQPGRNYGWTKREGTFVHHQHTEPHPDTGYYYGVDDLPADEATVGVDEYGERYTYPVAQWDHNGVNVELGADWWTGNAISSSFVIQNGSDPALDNQFIHLNFANNHGDVYHNDFDDILGAVTQLDPNDPSRDEPAELTQAENLRLRVSYDHDNDPETPPVLTESFHEVVGGGRNDARFAEGLLGEMYISSKENGVIYLVTNTVPLAGDYNQDLVVDAADFTVWRDAYGQQGYRLNADGNGDRVVDELDYDLWVANFGKTWSSPGSSASVPEPAGVALLGIVAVVGAVRRRSGRA
;
A
#
# COMPACT_ATOMS: atom_id res chain seq x y z
N MET A 1 -20.72 57.27 16.35
CA MET A 1 -21.72 58.36 16.56
C MET A 1 -20.98 59.63 16.97
N PRO A 2 -21.48 60.86 16.69
CA PRO A 2 -22.81 61.26 16.17
C PRO A 2 -22.92 61.11 14.62
N TRP A 3 -24.08 60.87 13.96
CA TRP A 3 -25.27 61.75 13.72
C TRP A 3 -24.91 63.09 13.04
N ARG A 4 -25.59 63.66 12.01
CA ARG A 4 -26.81 63.40 11.20
C ARG A 4 -26.72 64.34 9.95
N GLY A 5 -27.25 64.10 8.74
CA GLY A 5 -28.00 63.00 8.11
C GLY A 5 -28.37 63.37 6.64
N ASP A 6 -29.09 62.49 5.92
CA ASP A 6 -29.51 62.60 4.49
C ASP A 6 -30.62 63.68 4.26
N PRO A 7 -30.88 64.21 3.02
CA PRO A 7 -31.89 63.56 2.14
C PRO A 7 -31.94 63.88 0.60
N ILE A 8 -32.70 63.07 -0.16
CA ILE A 8 -33.52 63.41 -1.38
C ILE A 8 -32.77 63.71 -2.73
N GLN A 9 -33.21 63.31 -3.94
CA GLN A 9 -34.09 62.24 -4.49
C GLN A 9 -33.96 62.15 -6.04
N GLN A 10 -34.46 61.05 -6.64
CA GLN A 10 -35.00 60.91 -8.02
C GLN A 10 -34.12 61.22 -9.27
N ARG A 11 -33.91 60.18 -10.09
CA ARG A 11 -34.45 60.05 -11.48
C ARG A 11 -34.11 58.64 -12.02
N ALA A 12 -35.10 57.79 -12.29
CA ALA A 12 -35.97 57.76 -13.48
C ALA A 12 -35.35 56.96 -14.65
N LEU A 13 -35.93 55.79 -14.90
CA LEU A 13 -35.55 54.85 -15.95
C LEU A 13 -35.57 55.48 -17.35
N ARG A 14 -34.61 55.12 -18.19
CA ARG A 14 -34.79 55.02 -19.64
C ARG A 14 -34.21 53.72 -20.17
N THR A 15 -35.08 52.96 -20.82
CA THR A 15 -34.77 51.74 -21.55
C THR A 15 -34.05 52.06 -22.87
N MET A 16 -32.95 51.37 -23.12
CA MET A 16 -32.39 51.18 -24.47
C MET A 16 -31.82 49.76 -24.56
N THR A 17 -32.33 48.98 -25.51
CA THR A 17 -31.87 47.64 -25.84
C THR A 17 -30.75 47.69 -26.90
N PRO A 18 -29.59 47.06 -26.67
CA PRO A 18 -28.64 46.65 -27.70
C PRO A 18 -28.86 45.16 -28.09
N PRO A 19 -28.20 44.64 -29.15
CA PRO A 19 -28.75 43.53 -29.94
C PRO A 19 -28.42 42.12 -29.43
N LEU A 20 -29.22 41.16 -29.91
CA LEU A 20 -29.06 39.72 -29.70
C LEU A 20 -27.82 39.16 -30.41
N CYS A 21 -26.71 38.97 -29.67
CA CYS A 21 -25.72 37.97 -30.04
C CYS A 21 -26.17 36.59 -29.53
N ARG A 22 -26.34 35.63 -30.46
CA ARG A 22 -26.61 34.24 -30.13
C ARG A 22 -25.34 33.58 -29.60
N TRP A 23 -25.28 33.38 -28.30
CA TRP A 23 -24.40 32.37 -27.72
C TRP A 23 -25.10 31.01 -27.84
N LEU A 24 -24.46 30.06 -28.54
CA LEU A 24 -24.76 28.65 -28.35
C LEU A 24 -24.25 28.29 -26.95
N PRO A 25 -25.03 27.65 -26.07
CA PRO A 25 -24.47 27.01 -24.91
C PRO A 25 -23.60 25.86 -25.41
N ILE A 26 -22.28 26.00 -25.27
CA ILE A 26 -21.40 24.83 -25.24
C ILE A 26 -21.85 24.08 -23.98
N LEU A 27 -22.48 22.94 -24.19
CA LEU A 27 -22.81 22.03 -23.10
C LEU A 27 -21.48 21.46 -22.62
N ALA A 28 -20.88 22.08 -21.61
CA ALA A 28 -19.84 21.43 -20.85
C ALA A 28 -20.45 20.14 -20.30
N LEU A 29 -19.93 18.99 -20.74
CA LEU A 29 -20.05 17.77 -19.98
C LEU A 29 -19.25 18.00 -18.71
N LEU A 30 -19.94 18.50 -17.69
CA LEU A 30 -19.58 18.18 -16.32
C LEU A 30 -19.62 16.66 -16.25
N THR A 31 -18.45 16.03 -16.28
CA THR A 31 -18.27 14.76 -15.60
C THR A 31 -18.77 15.00 -14.18
N SER A 32 -19.77 14.22 -13.75
CA SER A 32 -20.07 14.18 -12.32
C SER A 32 -18.78 13.76 -11.62
N PRO A 33 -18.38 14.38 -10.50
CA PRO A 33 -17.52 13.65 -9.58
C PRO A 33 -18.25 12.33 -9.27
N PHE A 34 -17.51 11.23 -9.20
CA PHE A 34 -18.06 10.01 -8.62
C PHE A 34 -18.55 10.40 -7.22
N ALA A 35 -19.82 10.16 -6.95
CA ALA A 35 -20.33 10.40 -5.61
C ALA A 35 -19.77 9.27 -4.75
N ALA A 36 -19.03 9.61 -3.69
CA ALA A 36 -18.49 8.66 -2.73
C ALA A 36 -19.53 7.58 -2.38
N THR A 37 -19.15 6.31 -2.53
CA THR A 37 -19.99 5.12 -2.48
C THR A 37 -19.69 4.22 -1.29
N SER A 38 -19.40 4.81 -0.13
CA SER A 38 -19.28 4.03 1.11
C SER A 38 -20.57 3.22 1.40
N ARG A 39 -20.40 1.96 1.82
CA ARG A 39 -21.50 1.04 2.17
C ARG A 39 -21.42 0.65 3.64
N ALA A 40 -22.58 0.39 4.25
CA ALA A 40 -22.64 -0.26 5.56
C ALA A 40 -22.04 -1.68 5.51
N PRO A 41 -21.43 -2.17 6.59
CA PRO A 41 -20.86 -3.52 6.64
C PRO A 41 -21.94 -4.60 6.47
N ALA A 42 -21.52 -5.76 5.96
CA ALA A 42 -22.36 -6.95 5.87
C ALA A 42 -22.61 -7.56 7.27
N ALA A 43 -23.75 -8.23 7.44
CA ALA A 43 -24.06 -8.97 8.66
C ALA A 43 -23.31 -10.32 8.69
N ALA A 44 -23.01 -10.87 9.87
CA ALA A 44 -22.13 -12.05 10.03
C ALA A 44 -22.64 -13.33 9.36
N PHE A 45 -23.95 -13.42 9.08
CA PHE A 45 -24.55 -14.54 8.33
C PHE A 45 -24.48 -14.39 6.80
N ASP A 46 -23.94 -13.28 6.31
CA ASP A 46 -23.62 -13.00 4.91
C ASP A 46 -22.15 -12.56 4.82
N LEU A 47 -21.24 -13.51 5.14
CA LEU A 47 -19.80 -13.39 4.91
C LEU A 47 -19.55 -13.24 3.39
N LEU A 48 -19.70 -12.00 2.90
CA LEU A 48 -19.48 -11.51 1.54
C LEU A 48 -19.62 -12.59 0.44
N GLY A 49 -20.76 -13.30 0.47
CA GLY A 49 -20.97 -14.54 -0.31
C GLY A 49 -21.13 -14.31 -1.82
N ASP A 50 -21.12 -13.05 -2.24
CA ASP A 50 -21.07 -12.61 -3.63
C ASP A 50 -19.61 -12.44 -4.07
N ALA A 51 -19.24 -13.13 -5.15
CA ALA A 51 -17.94 -12.92 -5.79
C ALA A 51 -17.76 -11.44 -6.15
N LEU A 52 -16.78 -10.78 -5.52
CA LEU A 52 -16.54 -9.34 -5.65
C LEU A 52 -16.49 -8.92 -7.13
N PRO A 53 -17.23 -7.88 -7.53
CA PRO A 53 -17.39 -7.55 -8.94
C PRO A 53 -16.12 -6.92 -9.53
N PHE A 54 -15.86 -7.19 -10.81
CA PHE A 54 -14.80 -6.48 -11.54
C PHE A 54 -15.23 -5.04 -11.86
N SER A 55 -14.38 -4.05 -11.57
CA SER A 55 -14.64 -2.64 -11.91
C SER A 55 -14.62 -2.35 -13.41
N GLY A 56 -13.92 -3.18 -14.18
CA GLY A 56 -13.66 -2.97 -15.61
C GLY A 56 -12.27 -2.40 -15.89
N ALA A 57 -11.57 -1.87 -14.87
CA ALA A 57 -10.15 -1.57 -14.95
C ALA A 57 -9.31 -2.86 -15.00
N THR A 58 -8.05 -2.73 -15.43
CA THR A 58 -7.12 -3.85 -15.65
C THR A 58 -5.69 -3.41 -15.30
N LEU A 59 -4.91 -4.25 -14.63
CA LEU A 59 -3.47 -4.06 -14.49
C LEU A 59 -2.76 -4.68 -15.69
N HIS A 60 -1.99 -3.90 -16.42
CA HIS A 60 -1.18 -4.38 -17.54
C HIS A 60 0.21 -4.72 -16.99
N VAL A 61 0.63 -5.97 -17.06
CA VAL A 61 1.87 -6.44 -16.41
C VAL A 61 2.84 -7.07 -17.41
N GLU A 62 4.13 -6.75 -17.27
CA GLU A 62 5.24 -7.31 -18.06
C GLU A 62 6.41 -7.72 -17.14
N PRO A 63 7.21 -8.75 -17.46
CA PRO A 63 8.44 -9.07 -16.74
C PRO A 63 9.45 -7.90 -16.79
N TYR A 64 9.76 -7.36 -15.62
CA TYR A 64 10.71 -6.26 -15.43
C TYR A 64 12.13 -6.76 -15.15
N ALA A 65 12.26 -7.74 -14.25
CA ALA A 65 13.52 -8.38 -13.86
C ALA A 65 13.25 -9.78 -13.27
N ALA A 66 14.27 -10.65 -13.29
CA ALA A 66 14.20 -11.97 -12.68
C ALA A 66 15.36 -12.20 -11.72
N MET A 67 15.06 -12.81 -10.57
CA MET A 67 16.08 -13.16 -9.58
C MET A 67 16.93 -14.36 -10.05
N PRO A 68 18.23 -14.44 -9.69
CA PRO A 68 19.12 -15.49 -10.17
C PRO A 68 18.70 -16.88 -9.67
N ALA A 69 18.95 -17.92 -10.46
CA ALA A 69 18.58 -19.28 -10.10
C ALA A 69 19.16 -19.71 -8.73
N GLY A 70 18.30 -20.17 -7.83
CA GLY A 70 18.67 -20.54 -6.46
C GLY A 70 18.67 -19.37 -5.45
N PHE A 71 18.19 -18.19 -5.84
CA PHE A 71 17.88 -17.10 -4.91
C PHE A 71 16.82 -17.48 -3.87
N ASP A 72 16.72 -16.64 -2.84
CA ASP A 72 15.78 -16.77 -1.74
C ASP A 72 14.51 -15.93 -1.93
N LYS A 73 13.40 -16.37 -1.33
CA LYS A 73 12.07 -15.82 -1.64
C LYS A 73 11.99 -14.30 -1.36
N ILE A 74 11.54 -13.53 -2.34
CA ILE A 74 11.35 -12.06 -2.26
C ILE A 74 10.36 -11.72 -1.13
N ILE A 75 10.65 -10.70 -0.33
CA ILE A 75 9.77 -10.28 0.77
C ILE A 75 9.48 -8.79 0.80
N GLY A 76 10.27 -7.98 0.11
CA GLY A 76 10.05 -6.54 -0.06
C GLY A 76 10.97 -5.98 -1.13
N MET A 77 10.58 -4.85 -1.69
CA MET A 77 11.31 -4.10 -2.70
C MET A 77 11.26 -2.63 -2.31
N THR A 78 12.37 -1.89 -2.47
CA THR A 78 12.45 -0.48 -2.04
C THR A 78 13.51 0.26 -2.87
N TYR A 79 13.57 1.59 -2.75
CA TYR A 79 14.55 2.44 -3.43
C TYR A 79 15.38 3.22 -2.42
N ARG A 80 16.61 3.56 -2.82
CA ARG A 80 17.47 4.47 -2.05
C ARG A 80 17.15 5.92 -2.40
N PRO A 81 17.31 6.88 -1.46
CA PRO A 81 17.15 8.30 -1.77
C PRO A 81 18.15 8.90 -2.76
N ASP A 82 19.24 8.19 -3.07
CA ASP A 82 20.41 8.70 -3.79
C ASP A 82 20.86 7.78 -4.96
N ASP A 83 19.99 6.87 -5.38
CA ASP A 83 20.27 5.83 -6.39
C ASP A 83 18.95 5.43 -7.06
N SER A 84 18.93 5.27 -8.38
CA SER A 84 17.72 4.89 -9.12
C SER A 84 17.42 3.39 -9.10
N ARG A 85 18.30 2.57 -8.53
CA ARG A 85 18.14 1.11 -8.50
C ARG A 85 17.12 0.65 -7.46
N MET A 86 16.34 -0.35 -7.85
CA MET A 86 15.47 -1.10 -6.93
C MET A 86 16.31 -2.06 -6.08
N TYR A 87 16.05 -2.09 -4.78
CA TYR A 87 16.65 -3.01 -3.81
C TYR A 87 15.66 -4.08 -3.38
N VAL A 88 15.97 -5.33 -3.69
CA VAL A 88 15.10 -6.49 -3.47
C VAL A 88 15.56 -7.26 -2.24
N THR A 89 14.71 -7.32 -1.24
CA THR A 89 14.97 -8.01 0.04
C THR A 89 14.51 -9.46 -0.06
N THR A 90 15.37 -10.42 0.32
CA THR A 90 15.00 -11.86 0.41
C THR A 90 14.96 -12.37 1.85
N ASN A 91 14.14 -13.40 2.09
CA ASN A 91 13.89 -13.88 3.45
C ASN A 91 15.09 -14.53 4.17
N GLN A 92 16.08 -15.08 3.46
CA GLN A 92 17.32 -15.54 4.12
C GLN A 92 18.33 -14.42 4.41
N GLY A 93 18.06 -13.18 4.02
CA GLY A 93 18.88 -12.03 4.41
C GLY A 93 19.86 -11.52 3.35
N THR A 94 19.71 -11.89 2.09
CA THR A 94 20.43 -11.22 0.99
C THR A 94 19.55 -10.11 0.41
N VAL A 95 20.13 -8.93 0.25
CA VAL A 95 19.55 -7.80 -0.48
C VAL A 95 20.23 -7.75 -1.84
N PHE A 96 19.45 -7.73 -2.92
CA PHE A 96 19.94 -7.56 -4.28
C PHE A 96 19.66 -6.13 -4.75
N ALA A 97 20.49 -5.60 -5.64
CA ALA A 97 20.16 -4.43 -6.46
C ALA A 97 19.73 -4.93 -7.85
N ILE A 98 18.73 -4.29 -8.45
CA ILE A 98 18.42 -4.45 -9.88
C ILE A 98 19.26 -3.43 -10.65
N ASP A 99 20.30 -3.90 -11.32
CA ASP A 99 21.16 -3.10 -12.19
C ASP A 99 20.65 -3.18 -13.64
N GLU A 100 20.55 -2.04 -14.34
CA GLU A 100 20.28 -2.03 -15.77
C GLU A 100 21.58 -2.17 -16.58
N LEU A 101 21.62 -3.16 -17.46
CA LEU A 101 22.75 -3.44 -18.33
C LEU A 101 22.69 -2.54 -19.57
N GLY A 102 23.84 -2.29 -20.20
CA GLY A 102 23.90 -1.51 -21.45
C GLY A 102 23.18 -2.13 -22.67
N SER A 103 22.54 -3.30 -22.51
CA SER A 103 21.60 -3.91 -23.46
C SER A 103 20.14 -3.48 -23.26
N GLY A 104 19.80 -2.84 -22.13
CA GLY A 104 18.42 -2.63 -21.65
C GLY A 104 17.86 -3.82 -20.85
N GLU A 105 18.61 -4.92 -20.73
CA GLU A 105 18.28 -6.03 -19.84
C GLU A 105 18.58 -5.66 -18.38
N ARG A 106 17.89 -6.27 -17.42
CA ARG A 106 18.07 -6.02 -15.98
C ARG A 106 18.59 -7.25 -15.26
N GLU A 107 19.62 -7.07 -14.44
CA GLU A 107 20.26 -8.14 -13.65
C GLU A 107 20.12 -7.88 -12.15
N ALA A 108 19.76 -8.92 -11.39
CA ALA A 108 19.68 -8.86 -9.94
C ALA A 108 21.02 -9.25 -9.30
N THR A 109 21.81 -8.26 -8.89
CA THR A 109 23.15 -8.42 -8.31
C THR A 109 23.09 -8.41 -6.77
N PRO A 110 23.74 -9.36 -6.04
CA PRO A 110 23.85 -9.27 -4.59
C PRO A 110 24.53 -7.97 -4.14
N TRP A 111 23.85 -7.19 -3.30
CA TRP A 111 24.30 -5.88 -2.81
C TRP A 111 24.69 -5.91 -1.32
N PHE A 112 23.93 -6.61 -0.48
CA PHE A 112 24.22 -6.75 0.95
C PHE A 112 23.78 -8.11 1.49
N ASP A 113 24.71 -8.88 2.06
CA ASP A 113 24.40 -10.10 2.82
C ASP A 113 24.23 -9.74 4.30
N ALA A 114 23.01 -9.36 4.67
CA ALA A 114 22.65 -9.00 6.04
C ALA A 114 22.77 -10.19 6.99
N ARG A 115 22.50 -11.42 6.52
CA ARG A 115 22.65 -12.65 7.32
C ARG A 115 24.11 -12.88 7.74
N ALA A 116 25.04 -12.80 6.79
CA ALA A 116 26.47 -12.92 7.09
C ALA A 116 26.97 -11.74 7.93
N ALA A 117 26.45 -10.54 7.71
CA ALA A 117 26.80 -9.35 8.49
C ALA A 117 26.34 -9.48 9.96
N VAL A 118 25.12 -9.96 10.23
CA VAL A 118 24.64 -10.23 11.59
C VAL A 118 25.51 -11.29 12.26
N LEU A 119 25.76 -12.42 11.59
CA LEU A 119 26.62 -13.48 12.13
C LEU A 119 28.04 -12.97 12.45
N ALA A 120 28.61 -12.10 11.61
CA ALA A 120 29.92 -11.51 11.84
C ALA A 120 29.94 -10.49 13.00
N ALA A 121 28.85 -9.74 13.20
CA ALA A 121 28.74 -8.71 14.23
C ALA A 121 28.34 -9.27 15.60
N THR A 122 27.43 -10.24 15.64
CA THR A 122 26.77 -10.72 16.88
C THR A 122 27.15 -12.14 17.27
N GLY A 123 27.65 -12.95 16.33
CA GLY A 123 27.87 -14.39 16.51
C GLY A 123 26.60 -15.23 16.52
N ARG A 124 25.42 -14.62 16.29
CA ARG A 124 24.10 -15.27 16.25
C ARG A 124 23.60 -15.39 14.81
N SER A 125 22.62 -16.24 14.55
CA SER A 125 22.05 -16.40 13.20
C SER A 125 20.77 -15.58 13.06
N MET A 126 20.48 -15.11 11.84
CA MET A 126 19.08 -14.91 11.46
C MET A 126 18.38 -16.27 11.52
N ASN A 127 17.30 -16.36 12.30
CA ASN A 127 16.63 -17.62 12.59
C ASN A 127 15.84 -18.12 11.37
N ASP A 128 15.93 -19.42 11.08
CA ASP A 128 15.39 -20.04 9.86
C ASP A 128 14.19 -20.98 10.07
N VAL A 129 13.61 -21.05 11.28
CA VAL A 129 12.75 -22.17 11.67
C VAL A 129 11.34 -22.12 11.05
N THR A 130 10.84 -20.96 10.62
CA THR A 130 9.45 -20.78 10.15
C THR A 130 9.29 -20.27 8.71
N SER A 131 8.04 -20.17 8.26
CA SER A 131 7.66 -19.51 7.00
C SER A 131 7.92 -18.01 7.01
N GLN A 132 7.88 -17.37 8.19
CA GLN A 132 8.05 -15.92 8.40
C GLN A 132 9.45 -15.55 8.92
N ARG A 133 10.43 -16.42 8.63
CA ARG A 133 11.82 -16.40 9.11
C ARG A 133 12.71 -15.27 8.53
N GLY A 134 13.86 -15.11 9.17
CA GLY A 134 15.01 -14.35 8.68
C GLY A 134 14.80 -12.84 8.56
N LEU A 135 15.42 -12.21 7.56
CA LEU A 135 15.22 -10.78 7.28
C LEU A 135 13.75 -10.53 6.92
N GLN A 136 13.20 -9.37 7.26
CA GLN A 136 11.80 -9.00 7.02
C GLN A 136 11.67 -7.69 6.21
N SER A 137 12.56 -6.72 6.39
CA SER A 137 12.63 -5.52 5.54
C SER A 137 13.99 -4.82 5.59
N VAL A 138 14.18 -3.88 4.66
CA VAL A 138 15.26 -2.88 4.64
C VAL A 138 14.62 -1.50 4.44
N ALA A 139 15.04 -0.52 5.25
CA ALA A 139 14.64 0.88 5.11
C ALA A 139 15.87 1.79 5.04
N PHE A 140 15.89 2.70 4.08
CA PHE A 140 16.95 3.70 3.93
C PHE A 140 16.53 5.02 4.57
N HIS A 141 17.39 5.62 5.39
CA HIS A 141 17.11 6.93 6.00
C HIS A 141 16.91 7.98 4.89
N PRO A 142 15.96 8.93 4.99
CA PRO A 142 15.72 9.92 3.92
C PRO A 142 16.97 10.74 3.57
N GLU A 143 17.86 10.95 4.53
CA GLU A 143 19.16 11.63 4.36
C GLU A 143 20.30 10.72 3.84
N PHE A 144 20.03 9.51 3.34
CA PHE A 144 21.07 8.49 3.04
C PHE A 144 22.23 9.01 2.19
N GLY A 145 21.95 9.82 1.16
CA GLY A 145 22.97 10.39 0.27
C GLY A 145 23.60 11.71 0.72
N ASP A 146 23.06 12.38 1.75
CA ASP A 146 23.56 13.69 2.18
C ASP A 146 24.75 13.54 3.14
N ALA A 147 25.96 13.68 2.61
CA ALA A 147 27.22 13.60 3.37
C ALA A 147 27.39 14.65 4.48
N SER A 148 26.49 15.63 4.59
CA SER A 148 26.46 16.61 5.67
C SER A 148 25.48 16.27 6.81
N ALA A 149 24.59 15.32 6.58
CA ALA A 149 23.46 15.02 7.47
C ALA A 149 23.72 13.84 8.43
N PRO A 150 23.05 13.79 9.61
CA PRO A 150 23.22 12.69 10.57
C PRO A 150 22.85 11.30 10.04
N GLY A 151 21.89 11.22 9.12
CA GLY A 151 21.42 10.00 8.48
C GLY A 151 22.25 9.51 7.30
N TYR A 152 23.41 10.13 7.01
CA TYR A 152 24.27 9.73 5.90
C TYR A 152 24.64 8.24 5.95
N GLY A 153 24.35 7.52 4.86
CA GLY A 153 24.56 6.08 4.72
C GLY A 153 23.76 5.21 5.69
N LYS A 154 22.79 5.74 6.45
CA LYS A 154 22.04 4.98 7.45
C LYS A 154 20.94 4.13 6.83
N LEU A 155 21.00 2.83 7.08
CA LEU A 155 19.93 1.89 6.73
C LEU A 155 19.55 1.02 7.93
N TYR A 156 18.31 0.57 7.92
CA TYR A 156 17.69 -0.19 9.01
C TYR A 156 17.16 -1.51 8.47
N THR A 157 17.28 -2.56 9.27
CA THR A 157 16.80 -3.91 8.93
C THR A 157 15.94 -4.45 10.05
N THR A 158 14.77 -4.97 9.72
CA THR A 158 13.93 -5.78 10.62
C THR A 158 14.15 -7.26 10.33
N MET A 159 14.25 -8.09 11.36
CA MET A 159 14.56 -9.52 11.20
C MET A 159 14.06 -10.37 12.36
N LEU A 160 13.98 -11.68 12.14
CA LEU A 160 13.95 -12.69 13.18
C LEU A 160 15.39 -13.18 13.46
N GLU A 161 15.95 -12.86 14.62
CA GLU A 161 17.31 -13.28 15.04
C GLU A 161 17.23 -14.34 16.15
N ASP A 162 18.19 -15.27 16.21
CA ASP A 162 18.35 -16.17 17.36
C ASP A 162 18.49 -15.37 18.67
N ARG A 163 17.80 -15.84 19.72
CA ARG A 163 17.80 -15.18 21.03
C ARG A 163 19.18 -15.34 21.71
N PRO A 164 19.77 -14.27 22.28
CA PRO A 164 21.01 -14.33 23.04
C PRO A 164 20.95 -15.31 24.22
N ASP A 165 22.06 -16.01 24.49
CA ASP A 165 22.22 -16.90 25.67
C ASP A 165 21.98 -16.19 27.01
N ASN A 166 22.21 -14.87 27.05
CA ASN A 166 22.00 -14.01 28.22
C ASN A 166 21.07 -12.83 27.86
N PRO A 167 19.75 -13.03 27.73
CA PRO A 167 18.83 -11.98 27.30
C PRO A 167 18.72 -10.84 28.32
N GLY A 168 19.11 -11.06 29.58
CA GLY A 168 19.17 -10.03 30.62
C GLY A 168 20.42 -9.13 30.59
N ALA A 169 21.27 -9.22 29.56
CA ALA A 169 22.43 -8.33 29.42
C ALA A 169 21.99 -6.89 29.09
N SER A 170 22.64 -5.90 29.71
CA SER A 170 22.34 -4.47 29.51
C SER A 170 22.67 -3.93 28.11
N GLU A 171 23.21 -4.78 27.22
CA GLU A 171 23.43 -4.47 25.81
C GLU A 171 22.18 -4.67 24.94
N PHE A 172 21.13 -5.31 25.47
CA PHE A 172 19.85 -5.50 24.78
C PHE A 172 18.79 -4.55 25.34
N LYS A 173 18.01 -3.91 24.45
CA LYS A 173 16.77 -3.21 24.82
C LYS A 173 15.60 -4.09 24.41
N TYR A 174 15.08 -4.88 25.34
CA TYR A 174 13.81 -5.57 25.14
C TYR A 174 12.65 -4.59 25.28
N LEU A 175 11.67 -4.71 24.39
CA LEU A 175 10.43 -3.94 24.38
C LEU A 175 9.26 -4.91 24.35
N GLY A 176 8.88 -5.34 25.55
CA GLY A 176 7.87 -6.33 25.80
C GLY A 176 7.99 -6.87 27.23
N ASN A 177 6.85 -7.25 27.79
CA ASN A 177 6.74 -7.80 29.14
C ASN A 177 6.32 -9.29 29.13
N SER A 178 5.96 -9.82 27.95
CA SER A 178 5.18 -11.05 27.81
C SER A 178 5.78 -12.23 28.57
N THR A 179 4.97 -12.78 29.48
CA THR A 179 5.37 -13.82 30.45
C THR A 179 5.30 -15.24 29.88
N HIS A 180 4.98 -15.36 28.60
CA HIS A 180 4.76 -16.62 27.89
C HIS A 180 6.06 -17.44 27.69
N SER A 181 5.90 -18.75 27.46
CA SER A 181 7.06 -19.65 27.29
C SER A 181 7.81 -19.33 26.01
N TYR A 182 9.09 -19.00 26.18
CA TYR A 182 9.96 -18.44 25.16
C TYR A 182 10.33 -19.41 24.02
N VAL A 183 10.28 -18.90 22.79
CA VAL A 183 11.04 -19.44 21.65
C VAL A 183 12.49 -18.97 21.64
N THR A 184 13.36 -19.59 20.84
CA THR A 184 14.80 -19.27 20.76
C THR A 184 15.11 -18.16 19.75
N ALA A 185 14.17 -17.25 19.49
CA ALA A 185 14.33 -16.13 18.56
C ALA A 185 13.55 -14.89 19.01
N ASP A 186 13.94 -13.73 18.50
CA ASP A 186 13.33 -12.42 18.74
C ASP A 186 13.13 -11.65 17.43
N GLY A 187 12.13 -10.77 17.41
CA GLY A 187 12.04 -9.71 16.41
C GLY A 187 13.06 -8.63 16.74
N VAL A 188 13.93 -8.27 15.80
CA VAL A 188 15.04 -7.33 16.00
C VAL A 188 14.98 -6.18 14.99
N LEU A 189 15.17 -4.96 15.48
CA LEU A 189 15.50 -3.79 14.65
C LEU A 189 16.99 -3.46 14.82
N ALA A 190 17.72 -3.42 13.71
CA ALA A 190 19.13 -3.03 13.67
C ALA A 190 19.40 -1.92 12.65
N GLU A 191 20.33 -1.04 12.99
CA GLU A 191 20.94 -0.04 12.11
C GLU A 191 22.27 -0.54 11.56
N TRP A 192 22.56 -0.11 10.33
CA TRP A 192 23.85 -0.24 9.67
C TRP A 192 24.26 1.11 9.05
N THR A 193 25.52 1.20 8.64
CA THR A 193 26.07 2.34 7.92
C THR A 193 26.74 1.87 6.63
N TYR A 194 26.37 2.47 5.50
CA TYR A 194 26.99 2.28 4.20
C TYR A 194 28.27 3.11 4.07
N ASP A 195 29.38 2.47 3.71
CA ASP A 195 30.63 3.14 3.41
C ASP A 195 30.70 3.41 1.89
N PHE A 196 30.38 4.65 1.50
CA PHE A 196 30.47 5.13 0.13
C PHE A 196 31.89 5.08 -0.47
N GLY A 197 32.94 5.11 0.36
CA GLY A 197 34.31 4.96 -0.09
C GLY A 197 34.70 3.51 -0.38
N ALA A 198 34.07 2.56 0.32
CA ALA A 198 34.21 1.12 0.08
C ALA A 198 33.20 0.57 -0.95
N GLY A 199 32.08 1.26 -1.16
CA GLY A 199 30.99 0.84 -2.05
C GLY A 199 30.10 -0.28 -1.46
N GLY A 200 29.94 -0.33 -0.13
CA GLY A 200 29.21 -1.41 0.53
C GLY A 200 28.82 -1.10 1.98
N VAL A 201 27.91 -1.91 2.54
CA VAL A 201 27.52 -1.80 3.96
C VAL A 201 28.68 -2.26 4.85
N ALA A 202 29.10 -1.41 5.80
CA ALA A 202 30.16 -1.74 6.74
C ALA A 202 29.65 -2.74 7.78
N THR A 203 30.02 -4.02 7.68
CA THR A 203 29.47 -5.09 8.54
C THR A 203 29.77 -4.91 10.04
N ASN A 204 30.82 -4.14 10.38
CA ASN A 204 31.15 -3.76 11.76
C ASN A 204 30.38 -2.54 12.29
N SER A 205 29.46 -1.96 11.51
CA SER A 205 28.61 -0.83 11.92
C SER A 205 27.29 -1.25 12.59
N TYR A 206 27.05 -2.56 12.74
CA TYR A 206 25.84 -3.11 13.36
C TYR A 206 25.53 -2.45 14.71
N ARG A 207 24.32 -1.89 14.81
CA ARG A 207 23.81 -1.27 16.03
C ARG A 207 22.39 -1.75 16.25
N GLU A 208 22.21 -2.66 17.20
CA GLU A 208 20.88 -3.11 17.61
C GLU A 208 20.14 -1.98 18.33
N LEU A 209 18.99 -1.55 17.82
CA LEU A 209 18.19 -0.49 18.42
C LEU A 209 17.32 -1.05 19.54
N PHE A 210 16.58 -2.12 19.24
CA PHE A 210 15.80 -2.89 20.20
C PHE A 210 15.47 -4.29 19.66
N ARG A 211 14.92 -5.12 20.55
CA ARG A 211 14.32 -6.42 20.24
C ARG A 211 12.99 -6.61 20.96
N VAL A 212 12.12 -7.42 20.38
CA VAL A 212 10.81 -7.78 20.94
C VAL A 212 10.82 -9.28 21.22
N ASN A 213 10.47 -9.64 22.46
CA ASN A 213 10.41 -11.01 22.94
C ASN A 213 9.28 -11.77 22.27
N MET A 214 9.60 -12.71 21.39
CA MET A 214 8.59 -13.52 20.73
C MET A 214 8.21 -14.73 21.61
N PRO A 215 6.90 -14.98 21.87
CA PRO A 215 6.38 -16.23 22.44
C PRO A 215 6.27 -17.37 21.42
N ASN A 216 5.97 -17.08 20.14
CA ASN A 216 6.04 -18.05 19.04
C ASN A 216 6.83 -17.46 17.86
N TYR A 217 7.40 -18.31 17.00
CA TYR A 217 8.19 -17.90 15.82
C TYR A 217 7.37 -17.36 14.62
N ASP A 218 6.17 -16.86 14.85
CA ASP A 218 5.27 -16.33 13.82
C ASP A 218 5.07 -14.82 13.99
N HIS A 219 4.62 -14.11 12.95
CA HIS A 219 4.31 -12.66 13.00
C HIS A 219 5.37 -11.74 13.67
N PRO A 220 6.68 -11.80 13.30
CA PRO A 220 7.72 -10.88 13.80
C PRO A 220 7.51 -9.43 13.35
N ILE A 221 8.43 -8.53 13.74
CA ILE A 221 8.58 -7.19 13.13
C ILE A 221 8.62 -7.33 11.60
N LYS A 222 7.72 -6.64 10.91
CA LYS A 222 7.53 -6.67 9.45
C LYS A 222 8.21 -5.48 8.80
N MET A 223 7.50 -4.78 7.91
CA MET A 223 8.04 -3.66 7.17
C MET A 223 8.47 -2.56 8.14
N ALA A 224 9.64 -1.98 7.90
CA ALA A 224 10.02 -0.67 8.40
C ALA A 224 10.09 0.29 7.20
N SER A 225 9.66 1.54 7.38
CA SER A 225 9.72 2.57 6.36
C SER A 225 9.69 3.98 6.97
N PHE A 226 10.25 4.95 6.26
CA PHE A 226 10.12 6.37 6.57
C PHE A 226 8.97 6.94 5.73
N ASN A 227 8.30 8.00 6.21
CA ASN A 227 7.37 8.75 5.36
C ASN A 227 8.16 9.40 4.21
N PRO A 228 7.98 9.00 2.94
CA PRO A 228 8.78 9.52 1.84
C PRO A 228 8.32 10.92 1.42
N HIS A 229 7.09 11.32 1.75
CA HIS A 229 6.54 12.65 1.48
C HIS A 229 6.97 13.71 2.51
N ALA A 230 7.55 13.29 3.65
CA ALA A 230 8.09 14.23 4.63
C ALA A 230 9.40 14.85 4.13
N THR A 231 9.57 16.16 4.34
CA THR A 231 10.73 16.96 3.92
C THR A 231 11.45 17.60 5.12
N PRO A 232 12.72 18.05 4.99
CA PRO A 232 13.46 18.66 6.09
C PRO A 232 12.74 19.85 6.76
N GLY A 233 12.19 19.63 7.94
CA GLY A 233 11.42 20.61 8.70
C GLY A 233 10.00 20.14 9.06
N ASP A 234 9.49 19.12 8.37
CA ASP A 234 8.24 18.44 8.72
C ASP A 234 8.42 17.59 9.98
N GLU A 235 7.34 17.40 10.74
CA GLU A 235 7.34 16.69 12.02
C GLU A 235 7.76 15.22 11.89
N ASP A 236 7.36 14.58 10.80
CA ASP A 236 7.63 13.17 10.50
C ASP A 236 8.97 12.93 9.79
N TYR A 237 9.74 13.98 9.48
CA TYR A 237 11.01 13.82 8.75
C TYR A 237 12.05 13.04 9.56
N GLY A 238 12.56 11.96 8.97
CA GLY A 238 13.50 11.05 9.62
C GLY A 238 12.87 10.16 10.72
N LEU A 239 11.54 10.12 10.84
CA LEU A 239 10.87 9.17 11.74
C LEU A 239 10.67 7.81 11.06
N LEU A 240 11.12 6.76 11.73
CA LEU A 240 11.00 5.39 11.27
C LEU A 240 9.72 4.76 11.84
N TYR A 241 8.81 4.41 10.94
CA TYR A 241 7.64 3.59 11.23
C TYR A 241 7.97 2.12 10.98
N MET A 242 7.38 1.23 11.76
CA MET A 242 7.42 -0.21 11.51
C MET A 242 6.22 -0.91 12.14
N THR A 243 5.91 -2.11 11.66
CA THR A 243 4.82 -2.93 12.22
C THR A 243 5.37 -4.21 12.86
N HIS A 244 4.69 -4.73 13.88
CA HIS A 244 4.96 -6.04 14.47
C HIS A 244 3.62 -6.71 14.74
N GLY A 245 3.45 -7.96 14.29
CA GLY A 245 2.24 -8.71 14.59
C GLY A 245 2.20 -9.27 16.02
N ASP A 246 1.17 -10.02 16.34
CA ASP A 246 0.85 -10.54 17.68
C ASP A 246 1.83 -11.61 18.22
N SER A 247 2.84 -11.95 17.42
CA SER A 247 3.78 -13.05 17.63
C SER A 247 3.11 -14.41 17.89
N ASN A 248 1.88 -14.58 17.42
CA ASN A 248 1.01 -15.68 17.78
C ASN A 248 0.77 -16.63 16.60
N ASN A 249 0.46 -17.89 16.91
CA ASN A 249 -0.06 -18.87 15.97
C ASN A 249 -1.55 -19.13 16.25
N GLN A 250 -2.19 -20.01 15.48
CA GLN A 250 -3.61 -20.34 15.69
C GLN A 250 -3.89 -20.96 17.07
N ASP A 251 -2.89 -21.56 17.74
CA ASP A 251 -3.06 -22.31 18.98
C ASP A 251 -2.87 -21.49 20.27
N SER A 252 -2.16 -20.34 20.24
CA SER A 252 -1.90 -19.59 21.48
C SER A 252 -2.96 -18.52 21.75
N ARG A 253 -3.20 -18.28 23.04
CA ARG A 253 -4.14 -17.29 23.55
C ARG A 253 -3.38 -16.27 24.37
N ASN A 254 -3.02 -15.16 23.74
CA ASN A 254 -2.51 -13.98 24.42
C ASN A 254 -3.40 -12.78 24.06
N ASP A 255 -3.28 -11.70 24.84
CA ASP A 255 -3.95 -10.43 24.58
C ASP A 255 -2.92 -9.30 24.37
N ASP A 256 -1.67 -9.70 24.15
CA ASP A 256 -0.50 -8.83 23.99
C ASP A 256 -0.69 -7.74 22.91
N PRO A 257 -1.49 -7.93 21.83
CA PRO A 257 -1.92 -6.86 20.93
C PRO A 257 -2.66 -5.68 21.60
N GLN A 258 -3.45 -5.95 22.65
CA GLN A 258 -4.16 -4.95 23.45
C GLN A 258 -3.26 -4.34 24.55
N ASP A 259 -2.30 -5.11 25.09
CA ASP A 259 -1.34 -4.60 26.09
C ASP A 259 -0.43 -3.52 25.49
N ARG A 260 -0.51 -2.30 26.02
CA ARG A 260 0.35 -1.18 25.60
C ARG A 260 1.78 -1.28 26.15
N GLY A 261 2.04 -2.21 27.06
CA GLY A 261 3.35 -2.56 27.61
C GLY A 261 4.18 -3.53 26.77
N ASP A 262 3.65 -4.01 25.64
CA ASP A 262 4.34 -4.87 24.68
C ASP A 262 4.26 -4.34 23.24
N LEU A 263 5.24 -4.66 22.39
CA LEU A 263 5.27 -4.25 20.99
C LEU A 263 4.65 -5.26 20.02
N MET A 264 4.16 -6.40 20.51
CA MET A 264 3.34 -7.31 19.72
C MET A 264 2.00 -6.69 19.32
N GLY A 265 1.58 -6.88 18.07
CA GLY A 265 0.32 -6.37 17.51
C GLY A 265 0.26 -4.85 17.40
N LYS A 266 1.38 -4.20 17.06
CA LYS A 266 1.55 -2.73 17.07
C LYS A 266 2.05 -2.18 15.73
N MET A 267 1.68 -0.93 15.46
CA MET A 267 2.52 -0.01 14.70
C MET A 267 3.38 0.79 15.67
N ILE A 268 4.66 0.93 15.35
CA ILE A 268 5.73 1.46 16.21
C ILE A 268 6.37 2.64 15.47
N ARG A 269 6.64 3.74 16.17
CA ARG A 269 7.30 4.93 15.59
C ARG A 269 8.41 5.47 16.49
N ILE A 270 9.61 5.65 15.92
CA ILE A 270 10.79 6.19 16.62
C ILE A 270 11.55 7.19 15.74
N ASN A 271 12.35 8.07 16.35
CA ASN A 271 13.48 8.68 15.65
C ASN A 271 14.69 7.75 15.86
N PRO A 272 15.15 7.01 14.83
CA PRO A 272 16.09 5.89 15.00
C PRO A 272 17.54 6.32 15.23
N LEU A 273 17.88 7.59 15.00
CA LEU A 273 19.24 8.11 15.13
C LEU A 273 19.72 8.10 16.59
N GLU A 274 21.01 7.84 16.78
CA GLU A 274 21.65 7.85 18.10
C GLU A 274 21.65 9.24 18.73
N SER A 275 21.26 9.33 20.01
CA SER A 275 21.23 10.59 20.76
C SER A 275 21.94 10.43 22.10
N GLY A 276 23.21 10.82 22.17
CA GLY A 276 24.01 10.77 23.40
C GLY A 276 24.30 9.34 23.84
N THR A 277 23.53 8.82 24.80
CA THR A 277 23.58 7.41 25.25
C THR A 277 22.39 6.59 24.78
N ASP A 278 21.37 7.23 24.19
CA ASP A 278 20.13 6.60 23.79
C ASP A 278 20.25 6.09 22.36
N ARG A 279 19.87 4.82 22.15
CA ARG A 279 19.97 4.14 20.85
C ARG A 279 19.08 4.78 19.79
N TYR A 280 17.99 5.38 20.22
CA TYR A 280 17.02 6.11 19.44
C TYR A 280 16.25 7.01 20.41
N THR A 281 15.44 7.94 19.89
CA THR A 281 14.57 8.79 20.72
C THR A 281 13.10 8.59 20.40
N ILE A 282 12.25 8.87 21.38
CA ILE A 282 10.79 8.89 21.21
C ILE A 282 10.41 10.23 20.58
N PRO A 283 9.69 10.25 19.44
CA PRO A 283 9.12 11.47 18.90
C PRO A 283 8.15 12.09 19.92
N PRO A 284 8.27 13.40 20.25
CA PRO A 284 7.38 14.05 21.23
C PRO A 284 5.89 14.00 20.86
N THR A 285 5.57 13.72 19.59
CA THR A 285 4.20 13.62 19.08
C THR A 285 3.71 12.19 18.94
N ASN A 286 4.46 11.18 19.43
CA ASN A 286 3.88 9.86 19.64
C ASN A 286 2.70 9.97 20.63
N PRO A 287 1.60 9.24 20.41
CA PRO A 287 0.38 9.36 21.22
C PRO A 287 0.62 9.07 22.71
N PHE A 288 1.62 8.26 23.03
CA PHE A 288 1.98 7.88 24.40
C PHE A 288 3.30 8.50 24.89
N ALA A 289 3.90 9.45 24.16
CA ALA A 289 5.19 10.07 24.52
C ALA A 289 5.21 10.64 25.95
N GLU A 290 4.13 11.32 26.34
CA GLU A 290 3.97 11.94 27.66
C GLU A 290 3.39 11.01 28.74
N SER A 291 3.16 9.73 28.42
CA SER A 291 2.66 8.75 29.40
C SER A 291 3.58 8.69 30.63
N GLN A 292 2.96 8.69 31.80
CA GLN A 292 3.62 8.48 33.10
C GLN A 292 3.37 7.07 33.65
N ASP A 293 2.58 6.27 32.93
CA ASP A 293 2.34 4.87 33.24
C ASP A 293 3.57 4.05 32.82
N PRO A 294 4.26 3.33 33.74
CA PRO A 294 5.41 2.50 33.40
C PRO A 294 5.05 1.31 32.52
N ASP A 295 3.77 0.92 32.48
CA ASP A 295 3.27 -0.23 31.72
C ASP A 295 2.77 0.20 30.32
N VAL A 296 3.11 1.41 29.85
CA VAL A 296 2.83 1.91 28.50
C VAL A 296 4.13 2.24 27.77
N LEU A 297 4.42 1.49 26.69
CA LEU A 297 5.56 1.75 25.81
C LEU A 297 5.29 2.99 24.94
N LYS A 298 6.27 3.89 24.92
CA LYS A 298 6.17 5.20 24.26
C LYS A 298 6.46 5.14 22.78
N GLU A 299 7.08 4.04 22.36
CA GLU A 299 7.36 3.64 21.00
C GLU A 299 6.08 3.27 20.22
N VAL A 300 4.97 2.94 20.90
CA VAL A 300 3.70 2.57 20.26
C VAL A 300 3.08 3.79 19.56
N TYR A 301 2.75 3.62 18.28
CA TYR A 301 2.02 4.59 17.46
C TYR A 301 0.54 4.19 17.33
N ALA A 302 0.25 2.89 17.12
CA ALA A 302 -1.10 2.34 17.16
C ALA A 302 -1.06 0.84 17.53
N TYR A 303 -2.17 0.26 17.95
CA TYR A 303 -2.19 -1.08 18.56
C TYR A 303 -3.46 -1.87 18.25
N GLY A 304 -3.49 -3.15 18.64
CA GLY A 304 -4.61 -4.03 18.35
C GLY A 304 -4.64 -4.55 16.91
N PHE A 305 -3.47 -4.78 16.32
CA PHE A 305 -3.30 -5.45 15.02
C PHE A 305 -2.94 -6.93 15.19
N ARG A 306 -3.24 -7.77 14.19
CA ARG A 306 -2.87 -9.19 14.18
C ARG A 306 -1.52 -9.47 13.53
N ASN A 307 -1.43 -9.31 12.23
CA ASN A 307 -0.24 -9.49 11.42
C ASN A 307 -0.18 -8.37 10.35
N PRO A 308 0.00 -7.10 10.79
CA PRO A 308 0.08 -5.92 9.94
C PRO A 308 1.29 -6.03 9.02
N HIS A 309 1.01 -6.42 7.78
CA HIS A 309 1.98 -7.09 6.92
C HIS A 309 2.89 -6.13 6.17
N THR A 310 2.27 -5.15 5.53
CA THR A 310 2.88 -4.04 4.79
C THR A 310 1.99 -2.81 4.96
N PHE A 311 2.57 -1.62 4.82
CA PHE A 311 1.83 -0.35 4.89
C PHE A 311 2.37 0.64 3.86
N SER A 312 1.62 1.70 3.60
CA SER A 312 2.01 2.78 2.68
C SER A 312 1.66 4.15 3.26
N PHE A 313 2.34 5.17 2.75
CA PHE A 313 2.09 6.59 3.04
C PHE A 313 1.43 7.18 1.80
N ASN A 314 0.24 7.77 1.95
CA ASN A 314 -0.61 8.16 0.82
C ASN A 314 -1.10 9.59 1.07
N PRO A 315 -0.65 10.60 0.30
CA PRO A 315 -1.10 11.98 0.45
C PRO A 315 -2.53 12.17 -0.05
N ASP A 316 -3.34 12.97 0.66
CA ASP A 316 -4.61 13.48 0.12
C ASP A 316 -4.41 14.73 -0.76
N ASP A 317 -5.47 15.15 -1.45
CA ASP A 317 -5.57 16.39 -2.25
C ASP A 317 -5.20 17.68 -1.50
N GLN A 318 -5.11 17.65 -0.17
CA GLN A 318 -4.70 18.77 0.67
C GLN A 318 -3.25 18.66 1.17
N GLY A 319 -2.54 17.59 0.82
CA GLY A 319 -1.17 17.30 1.18
C GLY A 319 -0.98 16.64 2.54
N ASN A 320 -2.04 16.18 3.21
CA ASN A 320 -1.89 15.41 4.46
C ASN A 320 -1.55 13.95 4.11
N THR A 321 -0.50 13.39 4.72
CA THR A 321 -0.14 11.98 4.51
C THR A 321 -0.94 11.06 5.42
N HIS A 322 -1.61 10.07 4.83
CA HIS A 322 -2.36 9.03 5.53
C HIS A 322 -1.64 7.69 5.45
N ILE A 323 -1.73 6.88 6.51
CA ILE A 323 -1.10 5.55 6.55
C ILE A 323 -2.17 4.49 6.31
N LEU A 324 -1.99 3.64 5.30
CA LEU A 324 -2.83 2.46 5.06
C LEU A 324 -2.03 1.20 5.36
N VAL A 325 -2.60 0.24 6.08
CA VAL A 325 -1.98 -1.06 6.41
C VAL A 325 -2.90 -2.20 6.01
N GLY A 326 -2.35 -3.22 5.36
CA GLY A 326 -3.00 -4.52 5.21
C GLY A 326 -2.72 -5.38 6.43
N ASP A 327 -3.76 -5.73 7.19
CA ASP A 327 -3.64 -6.63 8.34
C ASP A 327 -4.22 -8.01 7.99
N ILE A 328 -3.41 -9.05 8.18
CA ILE A 328 -3.79 -10.41 7.81
C ILE A 328 -4.66 -11.02 8.89
N GLY A 329 -5.85 -11.45 8.47
CA GLY A 329 -6.88 -12.10 9.28
C GLY A 329 -6.44 -13.41 9.90
N ARG A 330 -7.16 -13.86 10.92
CA ARG A 330 -6.89 -15.15 11.55
C ARG A 330 -7.52 -16.27 10.75
N ASP A 331 -8.84 -16.27 10.68
CA ASP A 331 -9.65 -17.35 10.13
C ASP A 331 -10.84 -16.82 9.29
N ASN A 332 -11.21 -15.53 9.40
CA ASN A 332 -12.48 -15.00 8.89
C ASN A 332 -12.35 -13.79 7.97
N ILE A 333 -11.56 -12.76 8.31
CA ILE A 333 -11.59 -11.46 7.62
C ILE A 333 -10.18 -10.91 7.39
N GLU A 334 -9.88 -10.53 6.15
CA GLU A 334 -8.70 -9.73 5.79
C GLU A 334 -9.04 -8.23 5.80
N GLU A 335 -8.14 -7.40 6.31
CA GLU A 335 -8.42 -6.00 6.62
C GLU A 335 -7.49 -5.01 5.91
N VAL A 336 -8.06 -3.91 5.42
CA VAL A 336 -7.36 -2.66 5.14
C VAL A 336 -7.72 -1.67 6.24
N ASN A 337 -6.72 -1.13 6.93
CA ASN A 337 -6.90 -0.21 8.05
C ASN A 337 -6.25 1.16 7.77
N LEU A 338 -7.01 2.23 7.99
CA LEU A 338 -6.50 3.62 7.99
C LEU A 338 -5.91 3.93 9.37
N VAL A 339 -4.59 4.00 9.44
CA VAL A 339 -3.86 4.07 10.71
C VAL A 339 -3.82 5.50 11.25
N GLN A 340 -4.42 5.70 12.42
CA GLN A 340 -4.42 6.94 13.18
C GLN A 340 -3.61 6.78 14.48
N PRO A 341 -2.93 7.85 14.95
CA PRO A 341 -2.13 7.80 16.17
C PRO A 341 -2.99 7.51 17.41
N GLY A 342 -2.55 6.55 18.22
CA GLY A 342 -3.14 6.20 19.51
C GLY A 342 -4.33 5.26 19.44
N ARG A 343 -4.75 4.84 18.24
CA ARG A 343 -5.95 4.01 18.05
C ARG A 343 -5.72 2.52 18.30
N ASN A 344 -6.83 1.88 18.66
CA ASN A 344 -6.97 0.44 18.87
C ASN A 344 -7.71 -0.18 17.68
N TYR A 345 -7.11 -1.13 16.95
CA TYR A 345 -7.70 -1.85 15.82
C TYR A 345 -8.40 -3.16 16.25
N GLY A 346 -8.52 -3.38 17.56
CA GLY A 346 -9.46 -4.34 18.14
C GLY A 346 -8.98 -5.78 18.24
N TRP A 347 -7.95 -6.23 17.50
CA TRP A 347 -7.36 -7.56 17.70
C TRP A 347 -6.82 -7.69 19.14
N THR A 348 -7.18 -8.69 19.94
CA THR A 348 -7.80 -9.98 19.63
C THR A 348 -9.32 -10.07 19.84
N LYS A 349 -9.99 -8.95 20.14
CA LYS A 349 -11.43 -8.85 20.45
C LYS A 349 -12.31 -8.69 19.23
N ARG A 350 -11.75 -8.13 18.15
CA ARG A 350 -12.40 -7.93 16.86
C ARG A 350 -11.56 -8.60 15.77
N GLU A 351 -12.23 -9.04 14.71
CA GLU A 351 -11.65 -9.48 13.43
C GLU A 351 -12.64 -8.97 12.37
N GLY A 352 -12.22 -7.97 11.61
CA GLY A 352 -13.12 -7.11 10.84
C GLY A 352 -14.17 -6.40 11.70
N THR A 353 -15.32 -6.13 11.10
CA THR A 353 -16.52 -5.61 11.79
C THR A 353 -17.28 -6.67 12.59
N PHE A 354 -16.58 -7.53 13.33
CA PHE A 354 -17.18 -8.63 14.09
C PHE A 354 -16.49 -8.89 15.44
N VAL A 355 -17.18 -9.56 16.36
CA VAL A 355 -16.59 -10.04 17.63
C VAL A 355 -15.82 -11.33 17.36
N HIS A 356 -14.52 -11.35 17.65
CA HIS A 356 -13.68 -12.53 17.45
C HIS A 356 -13.64 -13.47 18.68
N HIS A 357 -13.81 -14.77 18.44
CA HIS A 357 -13.83 -15.81 19.49
C HIS A 357 -12.54 -16.62 19.57
N GLN A 358 -11.78 -16.44 20.66
CA GLN A 358 -10.58 -17.25 20.96
C GLN A 358 -10.87 -18.73 21.34
N HIS A 359 -12.04 -19.29 21.04
CA HIS A 359 -12.50 -20.59 21.57
C HIS A 359 -11.91 -21.80 20.83
N THR A 360 -11.64 -22.89 21.56
CA THR A 360 -11.01 -24.14 21.07
C THR A 360 -12.02 -25.27 20.85
N GLU A 361 -13.30 -25.00 21.07
CA GLU A 361 -14.40 -25.92 20.84
C GLU A 361 -15.23 -25.37 19.67
N PRO A 362 -15.76 -26.20 18.78
CA PRO A 362 -16.46 -25.74 17.59
C PRO A 362 -17.77 -25.05 17.95
N HIS A 363 -18.13 -24.00 17.21
CA HIS A 363 -19.35 -23.24 17.45
C HIS A 363 -20.59 -24.14 17.27
N PRO A 364 -21.51 -24.21 18.26
CA PRO A 364 -22.52 -25.27 18.33
C PRO A 364 -23.54 -25.28 17.18
N ASP A 365 -23.80 -24.13 16.55
CA ASP A 365 -24.81 -24.00 15.49
C ASP A 365 -24.22 -24.05 14.07
N THR A 366 -22.91 -23.85 13.91
CA THR A 366 -22.24 -23.77 12.60
C THR A 366 -21.18 -24.85 12.38
N GLY A 367 -20.63 -25.43 13.46
CA GLY A 367 -19.67 -26.54 13.43
C GLY A 367 -18.21 -26.13 13.16
N TYR A 368 -17.94 -24.85 12.88
CA TYR A 368 -16.59 -24.34 12.63
C TYR A 368 -15.77 -24.22 13.92
N TYR A 369 -14.47 -24.49 13.81
CA TYR A 369 -13.48 -24.19 14.85
C TYR A 369 -12.95 -22.78 14.61
N TYR A 370 -12.99 -21.94 15.67
CA TYR A 370 -12.73 -20.50 15.58
C TYR A 370 -13.76 -19.77 14.70
N GLY A 371 -14.01 -18.48 14.98
CA GLY A 371 -15.09 -17.78 14.30
C GLY A 371 -15.44 -16.43 14.91
N VAL A 372 -16.43 -15.79 14.29
CA VAL A 372 -16.88 -14.44 14.59
C VAL A 372 -18.39 -14.37 14.81
N ASP A 373 -18.84 -13.45 15.67
CA ASP A 373 -20.25 -13.07 15.86
C ASP A 373 -20.51 -11.62 15.39
N ASP A 374 -21.77 -11.30 15.06
CA ASP A 374 -22.24 -9.92 14.87
C ASP A 374 -21.81 -9.01 16.04
N LEU A 375 -21.50 -7.74 15.74
CA LEU A 375 -21.26 -6.74 16.77
C LEU A 375 -22.51 -6.53 17.64
N PRO A 376 -22.37 -6.40 18.98
CA PRO A 376 -23.48 -6.07 19.87
C PRO A 376 -24.21 -4.81 19.43
N ALA A 377 -25.54 -4.77 19.61
CA ALA A 377 -26.32 -3.57 19.32
C ALA A 377 -25.88 -2.34 20.13
N ASP A 378 -25.22 -2.54 21.28
CA ASP A 378 -24.62 -1.52 22.12
C ASP A 378 -23.08 -1.40 21.96
N GLU A 379 -22.51 -1.83 20.82
CA GLU A 379 -21.07 -1.78 20.54
C GLU A 379 -20.46 -0.38 20.69
N ALA A 380 -21.19 0.68 20.37
CA ALA A 380 -20.72 2.05 20.65
C ALA A 380 -20.44 2.28 22.15
N THR A 381 -21.08 1.53 23.05
CA THR A 381 -20.84 1.59 24.50
C THR A 381 -19.84 0.54 24.96
N VAL A 382 -19.92 -0.70 24.47
CA VAL A 382 -19.11 -1.85 24.96
C VAL A 382 -17.81 -2.09 24.18
N GLY A 383 -17.68 -1.51 23.00
CA GLY A 383 -16.51 -1.55 22.10
C GLY A 383 -15.36 -0.66 22.55
N VAL A 384 -14.90 -0.89 23.79
CA VAL A 384 -13.76 -0.20 24.39
C VAL A 384 -12.83 -1.19 25.08
N ASP A 385 -11.55 -0.83 25.14
CA ASP A 385 -10.55 -1.55 25.95
C ASP A 385 -10.57 -1.12 27.44
N GLU A 386 -9.65 -1.67 28.23
CA GLU A 386 -9.54 -1.36 29.67
C GLU A 386 -9.11 0.08 29.97
N TYR A 387 -8.53 0.78 29.00
CA TYR A 387 -8.16 2.20 29.08
C TYR A 387 -9.31 3.13 28.63
N GLY A 388 -10.38 2.56 28.09
CA GLY A 388 -11.53 3.30 27.55
C GLY A 388 -11.32 3.83 26.12
N GLU A 389 -10.28 3.40 25.41
CA GLU A 389 -10.14 3.72 23.97
C GLU A 389 -11.06 2.83 23.15
N ARG A 390 -11.64 3.40 22.08
CA ARG A 390 -12.61 2.71 21.23
C ARG A 390 -11.92 1.84 20.19
N TYR A 391 -12.54 0.71 19.85
CA TYR A 391 -12.13 -0.05 18.68
C TYR A 391 -12.35 0.75 17.39
N THR A 392 -11.42 0.56 16.47
CA THR A 392 -11.35 1.19 15.15
C THR A 392 -11.45 0.10 14.12
N TYR A 393 -12.44 0.20 13.25
CA TYR A 393 -12.81 -0.81 12.27
C TYR A 393 -12.12 -0.57 10.92
N PRO A 394 -11.95 -1.63 10.10
CA PRO A 394 -11.30 -1.49 8.80
C PRO A 394 -12.08 -0.59 7.83
N VAL A 395 -11.33 0.14 7.01
CA VAL A 395 -11.87 0.98 5.93
C VAL A 395 -12.31 0.16 4.72
N ALA A 396 -11.75 -1.03 4.54
CA ALA A 396 -12.23 -2.05 3.61
C ALA A 396 -11.87 -3.43 4.17
N GLN A 397 -12.77 -4.40 4.03
CA GLN A 397 -12.51 -5.77 4.46
C GLN A 397 -13.06 -6.77 3.44
N TRP A 398 -12.44 -7.95 3.37
CA TRP A 398 -12.97 -9.07 2.58
C TRP A 398 -12.83 -10.38 3.35
N ASP A 399 -13.75 -11.30 3.10
CA ASP A 399 -13.90 -12.51 3.90
C ASP A 399 -12.97 -13.63 3.42
N HIS A 400 -12.77 -14.61 4.29
CA HIS A 400 -12.12 -15.87 3.98
C HIS A 400 -13.06 -16.78 3.19
N ASN A 401 -13.34 -16.37 1.96
CA ASN A 401 -14.30 -16.96 1.03
C ASN A 401 -13.90 -18.43 0.70
N GLY A 402 -14.36 -19.39 1.50
CA GLY A 402 -13.98 -20.79 1.32
C GLY A 402 -14.23 -21.74 2.49
N VAL A 403 -15.46 -22.25 2.61
CA VAL A 403 -15.64 -23.59 3.22
C VAL A 403 -14.99 -24.59 2.27
N ASN A 404 -13.83 -25.15 2.64
CA ASN A 404 -13.07 -26.07 1.80
C ASN A 404 -13.63 -27.52 1.85
N VAL A 405 -14.96 -27.65 1.67
CA VAL A 405 -15.73 -28.90 1.75
C VAL A 405 -15.26 -29.98 0.78
N GLU A 406 -14.60 -29.61 -0.33
CA GLU A 406 -14.07 -30.56 -1.30
C GLU A 406 -12.73 -31.21 -0.87
N LEU A 407 -12.01 -30.63 0.10
CA LEU A 407 -10.71 -31.12 0.58
C LEU A 407 -10.73 -31.73 1.98
N GLY A 408 -11.82 -31.58 2.75
CA GLY A 408 -11.95 -32.14 4.10
C GLY A 408 -10.97 -31.53 5.11
N ALA A 409 -10.61 -30.26 4.91
CA ALA A 409 -9.74 -29.45 5.76
C ALA A 409 -10.55 -28.25 6.28
N ASP A 410 -11.38 -28.50 7.29
CA ASP A 410 -12.45 -27.61 7.77
C ASP A 410 -11.97 -26.36 8.56
N TRP A 411 -10.74 -25.87 8.31
CA TRP A 411 -10.06 -24.87 9.17
C TRP A 411 -8.94 -24.05 8.50
N TRP A 412 -8.70 -24.18 7.17
CA TRP A 412 -7.75 -23.32 6.46
C TRP A 412 -8.30 -22.94 5.09
N THR A 413 -8.79 -21.70 4.98
CA THR A 413 -9.40 -21.16 3.76
C THR A 413 -8.34 -20.84 2.70
N GLY A 414 -7.18 -20.34 3.12
CA GLY A 414 -6.04 -20.08 2.25
C GLY A 414 -5.98 -18.64 1.74
N ASN A 415 -6.49 -17.69 2.51
CA ASN A 415 -6.49 -16.26 2.22
C ASN A 415 -5.39 -15.52 3.02
N ALA A 416 -4.84 -14.44 2.45
CA ALA A 416 -3.99 -13.47 3.14
C ALA A 416 -3.78 -12.21 2.27
N ILE A 417 -3.96 -11.02 2.83
CA ILE A 417 -3.76 -9.74 2.17
C ILE A 417 -2.28 -9.35 2.09
N SER A 418 -1.83 -8.94 0.91
CA SER A 418 -0.70 -8.02 0.76
C SER A 418 -1.26 -6.72 0.22
N SER A 419 -0.98 -5.63 0.92
CA SER A 419 -1.34 -4.27 0.54
C SER A 419 -0.25 -3.60 -0.30
N SER A 420 -0.65 -2.63 -1.11
CA SER A 420 0.23 -1.73 -1.84
C SER A 420 0.09 -0.29 -1.32
N PHE A 421 0.05 0.68 -2.23
CA PHE A 421 -0.14 2.11 -2.06
C PHE A 421 -1.26 2.60 -2.99
N VAL A 422 -1.64 3.88 -2.88
CA VAL A 422 -2.60 4.53 -3.76
C VAL A 422 -1.87 5.03 -5.02
N ILE A 423 -2.36 4.67 -6.21
CA ILE A 423 -1.83 5.22 -7.47
C ILE A 423 -2.28 6.68 -7.60
N GLN A 424 -1.33 7.62 -7.67
CA GLN A 424 -1.59 9.07 -7.73
C GLN A 424 -0.55 9.79 -8.61
N ASN A 425 -0.21 9.21 -9.75
CA ASN A 425 0.87 9.71 -10.63
C ASN A 425 0.40 10.12 -12.03
N GLY A 426 -0.91 10.21 -12.27
CA GLY A 426 -1.46 10.66 -13.55
C GLY A 426 -1.23 9.71 -14.73
N SER A 427 -0.97 8.42 -14.45
CA SER A 427 -0.68 7.41 -15.48
C SER A 427 -1.94 6.90 -16.19
N ASP A 428 -2.80 6.17 -15.49
CA ASP A 428 -4.07 5.65 -16.01
C ASP A 428 -5.26 6.15 -15.17
N PRO A 429 -6.18 6.95 -15.73
CA PRO A 429 -7.38 7.44 -15.02
C PRO A 429 -8.32 6.34 -14.49
N ALA A 430 -8.16 5.09 -14.90
CA ALA A 430 -8.92 3.96 -14.36
C ALA A 430 -8.27 3.35 -13.10
N LEU A 431 -7.03 3.73 -12.78
CA LEU A 431 -6.28 3.34 -11.58
C LEU A 431 -5.98 4.52 -10.65
N ASP A 432 -6.09 5.75 -11.14
CA ASP A 432 -5.84 6.96 -10.35
C ASP A 432 -6.76 7.05 -9.12
N ASN A 433 -6.19 7.51 -8.01
CA ASN A 433 -6.77 7.51 -6.66
C ASN A 433 -7.22 6.13 -6.12
N GLN A 434 -6.76 5.01 -6.72
CA GLN A 434 -7.12 3.66 -6.24
C GLN A 434 -6.01 3.06 -5.36
N PHE A 435 -6.39 2.61 -4.16
CA PHE A 435 -5.56 1.76 -3.31
C PHE A 435 -5.62 0.32 -3.80
N ILE A 436 -4.47 -0.27 -4.15
CA ILE A 436 -4.40 -1.64 -4.68
C ILE A 436 -3.94 -2.63 -3.59
N HIS A 437 -4.57 -3.80 -3.52
CA HIS A 437 -4.13 -4.92 -2.69
C HIS A 437 -4.39 -6.26 -3.39
N LEU A 438 -3.87 -7.36 -2.85
CA LEU A 438 -4.18 -8.70 -3.37
C LEU A 438 -4.33 -9.77 -2.28
N ASN A 439 -5.05 -10.83 -2.64
CA ASN A 439 -4.98 -12.11 -1.96
C ASN A 439 -3.77 -12.92 -2.44
N PHE A 440 -2.75 -13.11 -1.59
CA PHE A 440 -1.50 -13.75 -2.01
C PHE A 440 -1.41 -15.26 -1.74
N ALA A 441 -2.40 -15.84 -1.05
CA ALA A 441 -2.31 -17.19 -0.51
C ALA A 441 -2.80 -18.29 -1.49
N ASN A 442 -3.14 -19.47 -1.00
CA ASN A 442 -3.15 -20.72 -1.78
C ASN A 442 -4.18 -20.72 -2.91
N ASN A 443 -3.76 -20.91 -4.17
CA ASN A 443 -4.66 -20.95 -5.35
C ASN A 443 -5.48 -19.67 -5.60
N HIS A 444 -5.16 -18.59 -4.88
CA HIS A 444 -5.68 -17.25 -5.12
C HIS A 444 -4.61 -16.38 -5.78
N GLY A 445 -5.08 -15.24 -6.26
CA GLY A 445 -4.27 -14.13 -6.79
C GLY A 445 -5.15 -12.95 -7.15
N ASP A 446 -6.30 -12.84 -6.49
CA ASP A 446 -7.30 -11.81 -6.75
C ASP A 446 -6.70 -10.46 -6.40
N VAL A 447 -6.66 -9.57 -7.39
CA VAL A 447 -6.23 -8.19 -7.21
C VAL A 447 -7.46 -7.36 -6.95
N TYR A 448 -7.46 -6.66 -5.83
CA TYR A 448 -8.54 -5.81 -5.38
C TYR A 448 -8.11 -4.34 -5.45
N HIS A 449 -9.10 -3.46 -5.53
CA HIS A 449 -8.89 -2.05 -5.30
C HIS A 449 -10.06 -1.42 -4.54
N ASN A 450 -9.75 -0.30 -3.91
CA ASN A 450 -10.68 0.59 -3.23
C ASN A 450 -10.38 2.02 -3.66
N ASP A 451 -11.41 2.84 -3.80
CA ASP A 451 -11.24 4.27 -4.02
C ASP A 451 -10.74 4.95 -2.74
N PHE A 452 -9.73 5.83 -2.86
CA PHE A 452 -9.09 6.43 -1.69
C PHE A 452 -9.96 7.51 -1.02
N ASP A 453 -10.83 8.20 -1.76
CA ASP A 453 -11.78 9.15 -1.17
C ASP A 453 -12.85 8.39 -0.36
N ASP A 454 -13.30 7.23 -0.85
CA ASP A 454 -14.19 6.33 -0.09
C ASP A 454 -13.52 5.75 1.17
N ILE A 455 -12.20 5.47 1.12
CA ILE A 455 -11.38 5.10 2.29
C ILE A 455 -11.35 6.23 3.32
N LEU A 456 -11.03 7.46 2.89
CA LEU A 456 -10.94 8.62 3.78
C LEU A 456 -12.29 9.06 4.34
N GLY A 457 -13.37 8.78 3.61
CA GLY A 457 -14.76 9.03 4.02
C GLY A 457 -15.39 7.96 4.93
N ALA A 458 -14.68 6.86 5.23
CA ALA A 458 -15.23 5.73 5.96
C ALA A 458 -15.48 6.01 7.46
N VAL A 459 -16.64 5.58 7.96
CA VAL A 459 -16.98 5.64 9.40
C VAL A 459 -16.40 4.39 10.08
N THR A 460 -15.25 4.57 10.74
CA THR A 460 -14.48 3.47 11.37
C THR A 460 -14.56 3.44 12.89
N GLN A 461 -15.19 4.43 13.54
CA GLN A 461 -15.37 4.45 15.00
C GLN A 461 -16.78 4.88 15.39
N LEU A 462 -17.41 4.07 16.24
CA LEU A 462 -18.70 4.38 16.86
C LEU A 462 -18.54 5.33 18.07
N ASP A 463 -19.55 6.15 18.35
CA ASP A 463 -19.63 7.04 19.51
C ASP A 463 -21.08 7.09 20.04
N PRO A 464 -21.36 6.61 21.27
CA PRO A 464 -22.71 6.50 21.83
C PRO A 464 -23.30 7.87 22.22
N ASN A 465 -22.63 8.97 21.89
CA ASN A 465 -23.10 10.33 22.03
C ASN A 465 -23.40 11.00 20.66
N ASP A 466 -23.20 10.27 19.56
CA ASP A 466 -23.33 10.75 18.19
C ASP A 466 -24.33 9.87 17.41
N PRO A 467 -25.61 10.29 17.28
CA PRO A 467 -26.67 9.52 16.61
C PRO A 467 -26.54 9.39 15.08
N SER A 468 -25.31 9.42 14.58
CA SER A 468 -24.93 9.09 13.20
C SER A 468 -23.85 8.00 13.14
N ARG A 469 -23.45 7.48 14.31
CA ARG A 469 -22.48 6.40 14.54
C ARG A 469 -22.61 5.81 15.96
N ASP A 470 -23.83 5.69 16.49
CA ASP A 470 -24.10 5.03 17.78
C ASP A 470 -24.55 3.56 17.64
N GLU A 471 -24.82 3.07 16.42
CA GLU A 471 -25.12 1.65 16.14
C GLU A 471 -24.14 1.01 15.12
N PRO A 472 -23.83 -0.31 15.19
CA PRO A 472 -22.93 -1.00 14.25
C PRO A 472 -23.26 -0.84 12.76
N ALA A 473 -24.54 -0.64 12.42
CA ALA A 473 -25.01 -0.45 11.05
C ALA A 473 -24.58 0.88 10.40
N GLU A 474 -23.98 1.79 11.19
CA GLU A 474 -23.52 3.11 10.76
C GLU A 474 -22.00 3.16 10.51
N LEU A 475 -21.27 2.08 10.81
CA LEU A 475 -19.94 1.88 10.24
C LEU A 475 -20.05 1.88 8.71
N THR A 476 -19.00 2.33 8.01
CA THR A 476 -18.96 2.24 6.55
C THR A 476 -17.59 1.82 6.04
N GLN A 477 -17.59 1.20 4.85
CA GLN A 477 -16.39 0.75 4.15
C GLN A 477 -16.38 1.24 2.71
N ALA A 478 -15.19 1.40 2.15
CA ALA A 478 -14.97 1.59 0.73
C ALA A 478 -15.36 0.31 -0.04
N GLU A 479 -15.88 0.44 -1.26
CA GLU A 479 -16.26 -0.72 -2.06
C GLU A 479 -15.01 -1.52 -2.49
N ASN A 480 -15.01 -2.83 -2.24
CA ASN A 480 -13.99 -3.75 -2.75
C ASN A 480 -14.36 -4.20 -4.16
N LEU A 481 -13.53 -3.83 -5.14
CA LEU A 481 -13.69 -4.19 -6.55
C LEU A 481 -12.49 -5.01 -7.03
N ARG A 482 -12.70 -5.95 -7.96
CA ARG A 482 -11.63 -6.75 -8.57
C ARG A 482 -11.06 -6.10 -9.83
N LEU A 483 -9.75 -6.23 -10.02
CA LEU A 483 -9.04 -5.92 -11.26
C LEU A 483 -8.76 -7.21 -12.04
N ARG A 484 -8.84 -7.13 -13.37
CA ARG A 484 -8.21 -8.16 -14.23
C ARG A 484 -6.73 -7.86 -14.40
N VAL A 485 -5.97 -8.85 -14.84
CA VAL A 485 -4.56 -8.67 -15.19
C VAL A 485 -4.37 -8.98 -16.68
N SER A 486 -3.68 -8.12 -17.40
CA SER A 486 -3.30 -8.31 -18.81
C SER A 486 -1.80 -8.53 -18.87
N TYR A 487 -1.39 -9.78 -19.12
CA TYR A 487 0.00 -10.22 -19.02
C TYR A 487 0.68 -10.28 -20.39
N ASP A 488 1.58 -9.33 -20.64
CA ASP A 488 2.63 -9.49 -21.66
C ASP A 488 3.67 -10.47 -21.08
N HIS A 489 3.92 -11.56 -21.79
CA HIS A 489 4.67 -12.71 -21.28
C HIS A 489 6.00 -12.96 -22.01
N ASP A 490 6.29 -12.17 -23.05
CA ASP A 490 7.54 -12.26 -23.83
C ASP A 490 8.16 -10.89 -24.15
N ASN A 491 7.48 -9.78 -23.79
CA ASN A 491 7.85 -8.39 -24.11
C ASN A 491 7.98 -8.17 -25.64
N ASP A 492 7.28 -8.97 -26.46
CA ASP A 492 7.19 -8.77 -27.90
C ASP A 492 5.90 -7.99 -28.23
N PRO A 493 5.98 -6.75 -28.73
CA PRO A 493 4.79 -5.95 -29.04
C PRO A 493 3.91 -6.53 -30.16
N GLU A 494 4.38 -7.56 -30.87
CA GLU A 494 3.57 -8.32 -31.86
C GLU A 494 2.80 -9.50 -31.20
N THR A 495 3.15 -9.90 -29.97
CA THR A 495 2.44 -10.92 -29.18
C THR A 495 1.33 -10.26 -28.34
N PRO A 496 0.04 -10.61 -28.53
CA PRO A 496 -1.03 -10.06 -27.71
C PRO A 496 -0.94 -10.53 -26.24
N PRO A 497 -1.12 -9.62 -25.25
CA PRO A 497 -1.08 -9.99 -23.85
C PRO A 497 -2.27 -10.89 -23.46
N VAL A 498 -2.06 -11.77 -22.48
CA VAL A 498 -3.04 -12.72 -21.98
C VAL A 498 -3.87 -12.05 -20.88
N LEU A 499 -5.19 -11.93 -21.09
CA LEU A 499 -6.10 -11.44 -20.06
C LEU A 499 -6.46 -12.58 -19.09
N THR A 500 -6.14 -12.40 -17.81
CA THR A 500 -6.43 -13.32 -16.70
C THR A 500 -7.38 -12.68 -15.68
N GLU A 501 -8.03 -13.51 -14.86
CA GLU A 501 -8.91 -13.02 -13.79
C GLU A 501 -8.14 -12.73 -12.48
N SER A 502 -6.89 -13.20 -12.40
CA SER A 502 -6.05 -13.12 -11.22
C SER A 502 -4.56 -13.07 -11.58
N PHE A 503 -3.74 -12.58 -10.64
CA PHE A 503 -2.27 -12.65 -10.71
C PHE A 503 -1.75 -14.09 -10.50
N HIS A 504 -2.58 -15.01 -9.99
CA HIS A 504 -2.26 -16.43 -9.84
C HIS A 504 -1.90 -17.09 -11.18
N GLU A 505 -2.65 -16.74 -12.22
CA GLU A 505 -2.48 -17.26 -13.57
C GLU A 505 -1.17 -16.76 -14.21
N VAL A 506 -0.72 -15.55 -13.84
CA VAL A 506 0.55 -14.95 -14.28
C VAL A 506 1.76 -15.68 -13.70
N VAL A 507 1.70 -16.08 -12.42
CA VAL A 507 2.83 -16.73 -11.73
C VAL A 507 2.98 -18.22 -12.04
N GLY A 508 1.96 -18.85 -12.63
CA GLY A 508 2.00 -20.25 -13.07
C GLY A 508 1.48 -21.28 -12.07
N GLY A 509 0.73 -20.84 -11.05
CA GLY A 509 0.07 -21.72 -10.06
C GLY A 509 0.62 -21.65 -8.64
N GLY A 510 -0.04 -22.35 -7.72
CA GLY A 510 0.36 -22.45 -6.30
C GLY A 510 0.00 -21.22 -5.44
N ARG A 511 0.86 -20.90 -4.48
CA ARG A 511 0.74 -19.72 -3.62
C ARG A 511 1.58 -18.60 -4.20
N ASN A 512 0.97 -17.53 -4.69
CA ASN A 512 1.71 -16.47 -5.38
C ASN A 512 2.62 -15.67 -4.42
N ASP A 513 2.21 -15.53 -3.16
CA ASP A 513 2.93 -14.90 -2.04
C ASP A 513 3.49 -13.50 -2.41
N ALA A 514 2.76 -12.76 -3.27
CA ALA A 514 3.27 -11.57 -3.95
C ALA A 514 3.61 -10.40 -3.03
N ARG A 515 4.46 -9.49 -3.53
CA ARG A 515 4.89 -8.26 -2.86
C ARG A 515 4.89 -7.10 -3.83
N PHE A 516 4.42 -5.94 -3.38
CA PHE A 516 4.45 -4.70 -4.16
C PHE A 516 5.72 -3.87 -3.90
N ALA A 517 6.01 -2.96 -4.82
CA ALA A 517 6.75 -1.73 -4.53
C ALA A 517 6.25 -0.57 -5.38
N GLU A 518 6.47 0.63 -4.84
CA GLU A 518 6.34 1.89 -5.53
C GLU A 518 7.68 2.28 -6.14
N GLY A 519 7.67 2.70 -7.40
CA GLY A 519 8.81 3.21 -8.13
C GLY A 519 9.15 4.66 -7.82
N LEU A 520 10.13 5.19 -8.56
CA LEU A 520 10.58 6.57 -8.38
C LEU A 520 9.52 7.57 -8.86
N LEU A 521 8.74 7.20 -9.88
CA LEU A 521 7.68 8.02 -10.48
C LEU A 521 6.29 7.54 -10.03
N GLY A 522 6.21 6.77 -8.93
CA GLY A 522 4.97 6.18 -8.43
C GLY A 522 4.47 4.96 -9.22
N GLU A 523 5.25 4.43 -10.17
CA GLU A 523 4.87 3.25 -10.94
C GLU A 523 4.89 1.99 -10.06
N MET A 524 3.94 1.07 -10.28
CA MET A 524 3.77 -0.12 -9.46
C MET A 524 4.59 -1.30 -10.00
N TYR A 525 5.27 -1.96 -9.08
CA TYR A 525 5.89 -3.27 -9.29
C TYR A 525 5.17 -4.33 -8.47
N ILE A 526 4.99 -5.51 -9.05
CA ILE A 526 4.47 -6.70 -8.36
C ILE A 526 5.52 -7.80 -8.52
N SER A 527 5.91 -8.45 -7.44
CA SER A 527 6.82 -9.61 -7.49
C SER A 527 6.14 -10.84 -6.93
N SER A 528 6.59 -12.03 -7.32
CA SER A 528 6.13 -13.28 -6.72
C SER A 528 7.28 -14.06 -6.09
N LYS A 529 7.04 -14.57 -4.88
CA LYS A 529 7.98 -15.54 -4.28
C LYS A 529 8.05 -16.81 -5.09
N GLU A 530 6.98 -17.22 -5.77
CA GLU A 530 6.93 -18.56 -6.32
C GLU A 530 7.89 -18.72 -7.49
N ASN A 531 7.88 -17.77 -8.43
CA ASN A 531 8.72 -17.80 -9.62
C ASN A 531 9.96 -16.88 -9.57
N GLY A 532 10.03 -15.92 -8.64
CA GLY A 532 11.17 -15.00 -8.54
C GLY A 532 11.21 -13.89 -9.59
N VAL A 533 10.09 -13.64 -10.27
CA VAL A 533 9.96 -12.56 -11.25
C VAL A 533 9.41 -11.31 -10.55
N ILE A 534 9.98 -10.17 -10.95
CA ILE A 534 9.46 -8.84 -10.68
C ILE A 534 8.79 -8.38 -11.97
N TYR A 535 7.55 -7.93 -11.87
CA TYR A 535 6.72 -7.44 -12.96
C TYR A 535 6.51 -5.94 -12.79
N LEU A 536 6.59 -5.20 -13.90
CA LEU A 536 6.18 -3.80 -13.96
C LEU A 536 4.70 -3.74 -14.35
N VAL A 537 3.91 -2.91 -13.66
CA VAL A 537 2.53 -2.60 -14.06
C VAL A 537 2.58 -1.43 -15.06
N THR A 538 2.63 -1.71 -16.35
CA THR A 538 2.97 -0.74 -17.41
C THR A 538 1.98 0.41 -17.54
N ASN A 539 0.69 0.20 -17.24
CA ASN A 539 -0.29 1.29 -17.20
C ASN A 539 -0.23 2.15 -15.92
N THR A 540 0.67 1.85 -14.96
CA THR A 540 1.00 2.78 -13.86
C THR A 540 2.25 3.62 -14.13
N VAL A 541 2.89 3.47 -15.30
CA VAL A 541 4.03 4.32 -15.70
C VAL A 541 3.47 5.67 -16.21
N PRO A 542 3.89 6.82 -15.64
CA PRO A 542 3.40 8.11 -16.08
C PRO A 542 3.96 8.50 -17.45
N LEU A 543 3.26 9.39 -18.16
CA LEU A 543 3.74 9.91 -19.43
C LEU A 543 4.94 10.85 -19.20
N ALA A 544 6.14 10.43 -19.61
CA ALA A 544 7.34 11.23 -19.42
C ALA A 544 7.19 12.66 -19.99
N GLY A 545 7.34 13.68 -19.13
CA GLY A 545 7.17 15.10 -19.47
C GLY A 545 5.76 15.67 -19.26
N ASP A 546 4.77 14.83 -18.92
CA ASP A 546 3.43 15.24 -18.49
C ASP A 546 3.48 15.58 -16.99
N TYR A 547 3.65 16.87 -16.71
CA TYR A 547 3.87 17.41 -15.37
C TYR A 547 2.61 18.02 -14.78
N ASN A 548 1.59 18.32 -15.60
CA ASN A 548 0.27 18.69 -15.10
C ASN A 548 -0.68 17.50 -14.94
N GLN A 549 -0.27 16.30 -15.37
CA GLN A 549 -1.00 15.04 -15.28
C GLN A 549 -2.34 15.07 -16.06
N ASP A 550 -2.39 15.78 -17.19
CA ASP A 550 -3.57 15.89 -18.05
C ASP A 550 -3.61 14.90 -19.25
N LEU A 551 -2.62 14.00 -19.30
CA LEU A 551 -2.39 12.97 -20.33
C LEU A 551 -1.82 13.51 -21.65
N VAL A 552 -1.34 14.76 -21.69
CA VAL A 552 -0.79 15.42 -22.88
C VAL A 552 0.45 16.24 -22.53
N VAL A 553 1.60 15.93 -23.15
CA VAL A 553 2.81 16.75 -23.01
C VAL A 553 2.69 18.00 -23.88
N ASP A 554 2.35 19.15 -23.30
CA ASP A 554 2.21 20.43 -24.02
C ASP A 554 2.87 21.64 -23.32
N ALA A 555 2.42 22.87 -23.60
CA ALA A 555 2.97 24.08 -23.01
C ALA A 555 2.49 24.35 -21.55
N ALA A 556 1.52 23.59 -21.06
CA ALA A 556 1.08 23.61 -19.67
C ALA A 556 2.13 22.99 -18.74
N ASP A 557 2.74 21.87 -19.12
CA ASP A 557 3.79 21.18 -18.34
C ASP A 557 5.02 22.04 -18.14
N PHE A 558 5.41 22.77 -19.19
CA PHE A 558 6.50 23.76 -19.10
C PHE A 558 6.24 24.81 -18.00
N THR A 559 4.96 25.13 -17.72
CA THR A 559 4.62 26.03 -16.61
C THR A 559 4.79 25.35 -15.26
N VAL A 560 4.42 24.06 -15.11
CA VAL A 560 4.67 23.30 -13.90
C VAL A 560 6.18 23.18 -13.64
N TRP A 561 6.95 22.72 -14.63
CA TRP A 561 8.41 22.64 -14.55
C TRP A 561 9.07 23.98 -14.18
N ARG A 562 8.71 25.07 -14.88
CA ARG A 562 9.30 26.39 -14.64
C ARG A 562 9.05 26.88 -13.21
N ASP A 563 7.85 26.63 -12.69
CA ASP A 563 7.47 27.07 -11.34
C ASP A 563 8.00 26.13 -10.24
N ALA A 564 8.40 24.90 -10.61
CA ALA A 564 9.06 23.92 -9.76
C ALA A 564 10.60 23.88 -9.85
N TYR A 565 11.22 24.58 -10.81
CA TYR A 565 12.67 24.52 -11.06
C TYR A 565 13.52 24.79 -9.81
N GLY A 566 14.40 23.85 -9.48
CA GLY A 566 15.26 23.86 -8.31
C GLY A 566 14.60 23.37 -7.01
N GLN A 567 13.36 22.88 -7.05
CA GLN A 567 12.78 22.12 -5.94
C GLN A 567 13.44 20.76 -5.78
N GLN A 568 13.41 20.22 -4.56
CA GLN A 568 13.93 18.90 -4.21
C GLN A 568 12.92 18.19 -3.31
N GLY A 569 12.68 16.90 -3.55
CA GLY A 569 11.67 16.14 -2.81
C GLY A 569 11.29 14.82 -3.47
N TYR A 570 10.48 14.02 -2.79
CA TYR A 570 9.92 12.79 -3.34
C TYR A 570 8.68 13.08 -4.19
N ARG A 571 8.57 12.43 -5.36
CA ARG A 571 7.41 12.52 -6.28
C ARG A 571 6.96 13.97 -6.55
N LEU A 572 7.91 14.86 -6.87
CA LEU A 572 7.57 16.19 -7.39
C LEU A 572 6.99 16.04 -8.80
N ASN A 573 5.86 16.68 -9.10
CA ASN A 573 5.20 16.54 -10.42
C ASN A 573 6.09 16.84 -11.63
N ALA A 574 7.11 17.70 -11.47
CA ALA A 574 8.05 18.07 -12.54
C ALA A 574 9.40 17.33 -12.49
N ASP A 575 9.60 16.43 -11.53
CA ASP A 575 10.72 15.48 -11.50
C ASP A 575 10.31 14.26 -12.34
N GLY A 576 10.61 14.34 -13.64
CA GLY A 576 10.26 13.31 -14.61
C GLY A 576 11.32 12.23 -14.77
N ASN A 577 12.51 12.41 -14.19
CA ASN A 577 13.58 11.42 -14.22
C ASN A 577 13.65 10.58 -12.92
N GLY A 578 13.01 11.02 -11.83
CA GLY A 578 12.93 10.35 -10.54
C GLY A 578 14.15 10.55 -9.63
N ASP A 579 15.02 11.51 -9.93
CA ASP A 579 16.26 11.79 -9.19
C ASP A 579 16.07 12.70 -7.96
N ARG A 580 14.82 13.15 -7.72
CA ARG A 580 14.37 13.99 -6.61
C ARG A 580 14.76 15.47 -6.73
N VAL A 581 15.17 15.94 -7.91
CA VAL A 581 15.52 17.33 -8.19
C VAL A 581 14.88 17.79 -9.50
N VAL A 582 14.11 18.88 -9.48
CA VAL A 582 13.55 19.45 -10.72
C VAL A 582 14.61 20.35 -11.39
N ASP A 583 15.22 19.91 -12.49
CA ASP A 583 16.28 20.66 -13.17
C ASP A 583 16.21 20.66 -14.73
N GLU A 584 17.34 20.87 -15.41
CA GLU A 584 17.41 20.90 -16.88
C GLU A 584 17.22 19.50 -17.53
N LEU A 585 17.45 18.41 -16.79
CA LEU A 585 17.22 17.04 -17.26
C LEU A 585 15.71 16.78 -17.49
N ASP A 586 14.87 17.33 -16.61
CA ASP A 586 13.41 17.31 -16.75
C ASP A 586 12.95 18.16 -17.94
N TYR A 587 13.56 19.33 -18.12
CA TYR A 587 13.29 20.16 -19.30
C TYR A 587 13.61 19.41 -20.60
N ASP A 588 14.77 18.73 -20.67
CA ASP A 588 15.15 17.92 -21.83
C ASP A 588 14.19 16.72 -22.03
N LEU A 589 13.66 16.14 -20.94
CA LEU A 589 12.63 15.09 -21.00
C LEU A 589 11.31 15.63 -21.56
N TRP A 590 10.82 16.78 -21.07
CA TRP A 590 9.65 17.45 -21.62
C TRP A 590 9.83 17.78 -23.11
N VAL A 591 10.98 18.35 -23.51
CA VAL A 591 11.30 18.64 -24.92
C VAL A 591 11.28 17.36 -25.78
N ALA A 592 11.81 16.24 -25.27
CA ALA A 592 11.85 14.96 -25.99
C ALA A 592 10.46 14.32 -26.16
N ASN A 593 9.49 14.71 -25.34
CA ASN A 593 8.14 14.13 -25.33
C ASN A 593 7.04 15.11 -25.81
N PHE A 594 7.35 16.38 -26.07
CA PHE A 594 6.36 17.39 -26.47
C PHE A 594 5.46 16.95 -27.64
N GLY A 595 4.15 17.04 -27.42
CA GLY A 595 3.10 16.62 -28.35
C GLY A 595 2.75 15.13 -28.29
N LYS A 596 3.34 14.36 -27.37
CA LYS A 596 2.83 13.01 -27.02
C LYS A 596 1.57 13.12 -26.17
N THR A 597 0.74 12.10 -26.27
CA THR A 597 -0.45 11.89 -25.46
C THR A 597 -0.42 10.48 -24.89
N TRP A 598 -0.89 10.27 -23.66
CA TRP A 598 -0.96 8.94 -23.09
C TRP A 598 -1.95 8.07 -23.87
N SER A 599 -1.64 6.78 -23.99
CA SER A 599 -2.51 5.81 -24.62
C SER A 599 -2.35 4.46 -23.94
N SER A 600 -3.44 3.92 -23.40
CA SER A 600 -3.47 2.63 -22.72
C SER A 600 -2.75 1.53 -23.54
N PRO A 601 -1.72 0.87 -22.96
CA PRO A 601 -1.04 -0.26 -23.59
C PRO A 601 -2.03 -1.36 -24.00
N GLY A 602 -1.98 -1.82 -25.26
CA GLY A 602 -2.91 -2.84 -25.79
C GLY A 602 -4.17 -2.31 -26.49
N SER A 603 -4.34 -0.98 -26.61
CA SER A 603 -5.37 -0.36 -27.46
C SER A 603 -5.13 -0.54 -28.98
N SER A 604 -4.05 -1.22 -29.39
CA SER A 604 -3.64 -1.52 -30.77
C SER A 604 -4.41 -2.66 -31.45
N ALA A 605 -5.60 -3.02 -30.96
CA ALA A 605 -6.54 -3.85 -31.71
C ALA A 605 -7.06 -3.09 -32.94
N SER A 606 -6.29 -3.11 -34.04
CA SER A 606 -6.69 -2.52 -35.31
C SER A 606 -8.01 -3.14 -35.76
N VAL A 607 -9.11 -2.40 -35.58
CA VAL A 607 -10.43 -2.83 -36.01
C VAL A 607 -10.37 -3.04 -37.52
N PRO A 608 -10.53 -4.27 -38.03
CA PRO A 608 -10.47 -4.50 -39.46
C PRO A 608 -11.61 -3.72 -40.11
N GLU A 609 -11.30 -2.78 -41.00
CA GLU A 609 -12.32 -1.98 -41.66
C GLU A 609 -13.40 -2.91 -42.23
N PRO A 610 -14.69 -2.72 -41.90
CA PRO A 610 -15.74 -3.59 -42.40
C PRO A 610 -15.76 -3.46 -43.93
N ALA A 611 -15.31 -4.49 -44.63
CA ALA A 611 -14.91 -4.44 -46.03
C ALA A 611 -15.93 -3.67 -46.90
N GLY A 612 -15.57 -2.41 -47.24
CA GLY A 612 -16.47 -1.45 -47.91
C GLY A 612 -16.97 -1.86 -49.29
N VAL A 613 -16.50 -3.01 -49.79
CA VAL A 613 -16.92 -3.65 -51.04
C VAL A 613 -18.34 -4.27 -50.92
N ALA A 614 -18.81 -4.63 -49.73
CA ALA A 614 -20.12 -5.27 -49.55
C ALA A 614 -21.32 -4.32 -49.80
N LEU A 615 -21.17 -3.02 -49.52
CA LEU A 615 -22.26 -2.04 -49.62
C LEU A 615 -22.52 -1.49 -51.04
N LEU A 616 -21.55 -1.62 -51.95
CA LEU A 616 -21.74 -1.26 -53.38
C LEU A 616 -22.48 -2.33 -54.19
N GLY A 617 -22.53 -3.58 -53.73
CA GLY A 617 -23.22 -4.68 -54.43
C GLY A 617 -24.75 -4.62 -54.36
N ILE A 618 -25.32 -4.11 -53.26
CA ILE A 618 -26.77 -4.18 -53.00
C ILE A 618 -27.55 -3.04 -53.66
N VAL A 619 -26.92 -1.88 -53.88
CA VAL A 619 -27.56 -0.74 -54.58
C VAL A 619 -27.74 -1.01 -56.09
N ALA A 620 -26.93 -1.87 -56.69
CA ALA A 620 -26.98 -2.19 -58.12
C ALA A 620 -28.17 -3.06 -58.54
N VAL A 621 -28.74 -3.88 -57.62
CA VAL A 621 -29.81 -4.85 -57.97
C VAL A 621 -31.22 -4.25 -57.88
N VAL A 622 -31.44 -3.25 -57.03
CA VAL A 622 -32.76 -2.61 -56.85
C VAL A 622 -33.13 -1.68 -58.04
N GLY A 623 -32.15 -1.22 -58.81
CA GLY A 623 -32.37 -0.34 -59.97
C GLY A 623 -32.96 -1.02 -61.22
N ALA A 624 -32.87 -2.35 -61.35
CA ALA A 624 -33.10 -3.05 -62.61
C ALA A 624 -34.56 -3.49 -62.89
N VAL A 625 -35.47 -3.43 -61.90
CA VAL A 625 -36.81 -4.05 -62.01
C VAL A 625 -37.93 -3.07 -62.42
N ARG A 626 -37.65 -1.75 -62.53
CA ARG A 626 -38.70 -0.72 -62.73
C ARG A 626 -38.88 -0.14 -64.15
N ARG A 627 -38.51 -0.85 -65.22
CA ARG A 627 -38.87 -0.49 -66.61
C ARG A 627 -39.23 -1.69 -67.50
N ARG A 628 -40.45 -2.23 -67.37
CA ARG A 628 -41.18 -2.91 -68.47
C ARG A 628 -42.66 -3.24 -68.12
N SER A 629 -43.54 -2.25 -68.22
CA SER A 629 -44.98 -2.47 -68.45
C SER A 629 -45.67 -1.17 -68.89
N GLY A 630 -46.08 -1.12 -70.15
CA GLY A 630 -46.86 -0.02 -70.71
C GLY A 630 -47.39 -0.38 -72.09
N ARG A 631 -48.72 -0.26 -72.27
CA ARG A 631 -49.55 -0.67 -73.42
C ARG A 631 -49.91 -2.15 -73.50
N ALA A 632 -51.11 -2.50 -73.01
CA ALA A 632 -52.29 -2.40 -73.86
C ALA A 632 -53.15 -1.24 -73.35
#